data_AF-A0A139N9W8-F1
#
_entry.id   AF-A0A139N9W8-F1
#
_cell.length_a   1.000
_cell.length_b   1.000
_cell.length_c   1.000
_cell.angle_alpha   90.00
_cell.angle_beta   90.00
_cell.angle_gamma   90.00
#
_symmetry.space_group_name_H-M   'P 1'
#
loop_
_entity.id
_entity.type
_entity.pdbx_description
1 polymer ?
#
loop_
_entity_poly.entity_id
_entity_poly.type
_entity_poly.pdbx_seq_one_letter_code
_entity_poly.pdbx_strand_id
1 'polypeptide(L)'
;MTNEFLHFDRISRERWQQLHRKTTPPLTEEELNSIKSFNDEISLQDVMDIYLPLTNLIQIYKRAKEDLAFSKGIFLQKTLKNSLLLLAFLVV
;
A
#
# COMPACT_ATOMS: atom_id res chain seq x y z
N MET A 1 -1.78 25.56 17.84
CA MET A 1 -2.14 24.49 18.79
C MET A 1 -1.92 23.18 18.06
N THR A 2 -0.78 22.56 18.35
CA THR A 2 -0.25 21.37 17.68
C THR A 2 -1.09 20.15 18.05
N ASN A 3 -1.45 19.34 17.05
CA ASN A 3 -2.16 18.08 17.23
C ASN A 3 -1.27 17.09 18.02
N GLU A 4 -1.22 17.22 19.34
CA GLU A 4 -0.32 16.46 20.21
C GLU A 4 -0.74 15.00 20.46
N PHE A 5 -1.81 14.49 19.83
CA PHE A 5 -2.30 13.11 20.05
C PHE A 5 -2.83 12.38 18.82
N LEU A 6 -2.49 12.80 17.60
CA LEU A 6 -2.87 12.03 16.41
C LEU A 6 -1.71 11.12 15.99
N HIS A 7 -1.86 9.81 16.18
CA HIS A 7 -0.92 8.78 15.69
C HIS A 7 -1.04 8.56 14.17
N PHE A 8 -1.49 9.56 13.42
CA PHE A 8 -1.72 9.47 11.99
C PHE A 8 -1.38 10.78 11.30
N ASP A 9 -0.76 10.66 10.13
CA ASP A 9 -0.47 11.79 9.27
C ASP A 9 -1.69 12.13 8.41
N ARG A 10 -2.15 13.38 8.49
CA ARG A 10 -3.16 13.90 7.55
C ARG A 10 -2.46 14.36 6.28
N ILE A 11 -2.78 13.73 5.16
CA ILE A 11 -2.22 14.05 3.86
C ILE A 11 -3.37 14.38 2.90
N SER A 12 -3.28 15.50 2.19
CA SER A 12 -4.28 15.87 1.17
C SER A 12 -4.12 15.02 -0.09
N ARG A 13 -5.19 14.89 -0.89
CA ARG A 13 -5.17 14.12 -2.16
C ARG A 13 -4.09 14.63 -3.10
N GLU A 14 -3.93 15.95 -3.18
CA GLU A 14 -2.95 16.61 -4.05
C GLU A 14 -1.51 16.31 -3.63
N ARG A 15 -1.28 16.17 -2.32
CA ARG A 15 0.03 15.79 -1.79
C ARG A 15 0.28 14.30 -1.94
N TRP A 16 -0.74 13.47 -1.70
CA TRP A 16 -0.68 12.01 -1.78
C TRP A 16 -0.29 11.52 -3.17
N GLN A 17 -0.95 12.01 -4.22
CA GLN A 17 -0.66 11.65 -5.61
C GLN A 17 0.81 11.97 -6.01
N GLN A 18 1.43 12.98 -5.41
CA GLN A 18 2.80 13.38 -5.70
C GLN A 18 3.85 12.46 -5.05
N LEU A 19 3.45 11.65 -4.06
CA LEU A 19 4.38 10.74 -3.37
C LEU A 19 4.79 9.56 -4.25
N HIS A 20 4.04 9.28 -5.30
CA HIS A 20 4.40 8.30 -6.32
C HIS A 20 5.13 8.99 -7.48
N ARG A 21 6.42 8.70 -7.66
CA ARG A 21 7.21 9.17 -8.80
C ARG A 21 6.78 8.42 -10.05
N LYS A 22 5.84 8.97 -10.84
CA LYS A 22 5.43 8.58 -12.21
C LYS A 22 6.07 7.29 -12.72
N THR A 23 5.80 6.18 -12.05
CA THR A 23 6.14 4.85 -12.53
C THR A 23 5.01 4.44 -13.45
N THR A 24 5.36 3.78 -14.55
CA THR A 24 4.40 3.26 -15.54
C THR A 24 3.20 2.66 -14.81
N PRO A 25 1.95 3.07 -15.15
CA PRO A 25 0.78 2.52 -14.49
C PRO A 25 0.86 0.98 -14.60
N PRO A 26 0.82 0.26 -13.46
CA PRO A 26 0.94 -1.19 -13.44
C PRO A 26 -0.30 -1.90 -13.97
N LEU A 27 -1.32 -1.13 -14.37
CA LEU A 27 -2.60 -1.64 -14.82
C LEU A 27 -3.11 -0.80 -15.99
N THR A 28 -3.58 -1.48 -17.03
CA THR A 28 -4.25 -0.88 -18.19
C THR A 28 -5.74 -0.63 -17.91
N GLU A 29 -6.37 0.22 -18.72
CA GLU A 29 -7.82 0.50 -18.65
C GLU A 29 -8.66 -0.78 -18.75
N GLU A 30 -8.22 -1.72 -19.58
CA GLU A 30 -8.85 -3.02 -19.80
C GLU A 30 -8.76 -3.93 -18.57
N GLU A 31 -7.59 -3.97 -17.92
CA GLU A 31 -7.42 -4.71 -16.66
C GLU A 31 -8.25 -4.10 -15.54
N LEU A 32 -8.37 -2.77 -15.48
CA LEU A 32 -9.21 -2.14 -14.46
C LEU A 32 -10.68 -2.51 -14.65
N ASN A 33 -11.18 -2.47 -15.88
CA ASN A 33 -12.56 -2.84 -16.19
C ASN A 33 -12.86 -4.32 -15.92
N SER A 34 -11.84 -5.19 -15.97
CA SER A 34 -11.96 -6.62 -15.63
C SER A 34 -12.02 -6.87 -14.11
N ILE A 35 -11.35 -6.04 -13.32
CA ILE A 35 -11.31 -6.15 -11.84
C ILE A 35 -12.49 -5.40 -11.21
N LYS A 36 -13.02 -4.38 -11.90
CA LYS A 36 -14.18 -3.62 -11.47
C LYS A 36 -15.40 -4.51 -11.35
N SER A 37 -16.03 -4.51 -10.17
CA SER A 37 -17.39 -5.02 -10.04
C SER A 37 -18.39 -4.04 -10.67
N PHE A 38 -19.52 -4.54 -11.13
CA PHE A 38 -20.53 -3.76 -11.90
C PHE A 38 -21.04 -2.50 -11.17
N ASN A 39 -20.82 -2.39 -9.85
CA ASN A 39 -21.30 -1.30 -9.00
C ASN A 39 -20.19 -0.41 -8.40
N ASP A 40 -18.95 -0.50 -8.89
CA ASP A 40 -17.84 0.33 -8.39
C ASP A 40 -17.67 1.65 -9.17
N GLU A 41 -17.77 2.78 -8.47
CA GLU A 41 -17.49 4.14 -8.99
C GLU A 41 -15.99 4.47 -9.07
N ILE A 42 -15.10 3.47 -9.03
CA ILE A 42 -13.65 3.72 -9.00
C ILE A 42 -13.17 4.21 -10.38
N SER A 43 -12.75 5.46 -10.52
CA SER A 43 -12.20 5.91 -11.81
C SER A 43 -10.77 5.40 -12.02
N LEU A 44 -10.31 5.31 -13.27
CA LEU A 44 -8.87 5.09 -13.57
C LEU A 44 -7.98 6.12 -12.88
N GLN A 45 -8.48 7.36 -12.81
CA GLN A 45 -7.78 8.45 -12.14
C GLN A 45 -7.62 8.18 -10.65
N ASP A 46 -8.62 7.59 -9.98
CA ASP A 46 -8.50 7.20 -8.56
C ASP A 46 -7.53 6.05 -8.36
N VAL A 47 -7.48 5.09 -9.28
CA VAL A 47 -6.45 4.03 -9.26
C VAL A 47 -5.07 4.65 -9.25
N MET A 48 -4.83 5.61 -10.15
CA MET A 48 -3.54 6.27 -10.27
C MET A 48 -3.22 7.20 -9.08
N ASP A 49 -4.19 8.00 -8.64
CA ASP A 49 -3.96 9.06 -7.65
C ASP A 49 -3.97 8.53 -6.21
N ILE A 50 -4.76 7.48 -5.93
CA ILE A 50 -5.01 6.99 -4.57
C ILE A 50 -4.40 5.60 -4.36
N TYR A 51 -4.73 4.64 -5.23
CA TYR A 51 -4.39 3.23 -4.99
C TYR A 51 -2.95 2.88 -5.38
N LEU A 52 -2.34 3.54 -6.37
CA LEU A 52 -0.93 3.32 -6.71
C LEU A 52 0.03 3.78 -5.60
N PRO A 53 -0.06 5.02 -5.07
CA PRO A 53 0.76 5.41 -3.93
C PRO A 53 0.54 4.51 -2.71
N LEU A 54 -0.70 4.05 -2.49
CA LEU A 54 -1.02 3.12 -1.40
C LEU A 54 -0.34 1.76 -1.56
N THR A 55 -0.40 1.18 -2.76
CA THR A 55 0.27 -0.08 -3.08
C THR A 55 1.78 0.03 -2.86
N ASN A 56 2.39 1.14 -3.30
CA ASN A 56 3.81 1.38 -3.07
C ASN A 56 4.14 1.47 -1.58
N LEU A 57 3.31 2.15 -0.79
CA LEU A 57 3.46 2.20 0.66
C LEU A 57 3.37 0.81 1.30
N ILE A 58 2.38 0.00 0.91
CA ILE A 58 2.24 -1.39 1.37
C ILE A 58 3.48 -2.21 1.02
N GLN A 59 4.05 -2.03 -0.19
CA GLN A 59 5.28 -2.70 -0.59
C GLN A 59 6.48 -2.32 0.29
N ILE A 60 6.60 -1.05 0.70
CA ILE A 60 7.63 -0.59 1.64
C ILE A 60 7.47 -1.32 2.98
N TYR A 61 6.26 -1.37 3.53
CA TYR A 61 6.00 -2.10 4.78
C TYR A 61 6.28 -3.60 4.67
N LYS A 62 5.89 -4.21 3.54
CA LYS A 62 6.16 -5.62 3.26
C LYS A 62 7.66 -5.91 3.30
N ARG A 63 8.46 -5.15 2.54
CA ARG A 63 9.92 -5.30 2.48
C ARG A 63 10.56 -5.10 3.85
N ALA A 64 10.21 -4.03 4.55
CA ALA A 64 10.73 -3.76 5.88
C ALA A 64 10.42 -4.90 6.88
N LYS A 65 9.23 -5.50 6.78
CA LYS A 65 8.85 -6.66 7.61
C LYS A 65 9.65 -7.91 7.24
N GLU A 66 9.83 -8.17 5.94
CA GLU A 66 10.63 -9.28 5.43
C GLU A 66 12.10 -9.16 5.86
N ASP A 67 12.70 -7.98 5.72
CA ASP A 67 14.08 -7.69 6.13
C ASP A 67 14.27 -7.84 7.64
N LEU A 68 13.30 -7.36 8.42
CA LEU A 68 13.31 -7.52 9.88
C LEU A 68 13.18 -8.98 10.29
N ALA A 69 12.26 -9.72 9.67
CA ALA A 69 12.11 -11.15 9.91
C ALA A 69 13.41 -11.88 9.56
N PHE A 70 14.01 -11.57 8.41
CA PHE A 70 15.26 -12.14 7.96
C PHE A 70 16.40 -11.93 8.95
N SER A 71 16.64 -10.67 9.33
CA SER A 71 17.69 -10.30 10.28
C SER A 71 17.51 -10.99 11.64
N LYS A 72 16.27 -11.10 12.13
CA LYS A 72 15.95 -11.83 13.37
C LYS A 72 16.20 -13.34 13.23
N GLY A 73 15.89 -13.93 12.08
CA GLY A 73 16.16 -15.36 11.82
C GLY A 73 17.64 -15.69 11.86
N ILE A 74 18.47 -14.85 11.23
CA ILE A 74 19.93 -14.97 11.27
C ILE A 74 20.44 -14.88 12.71
N PHE A 75 20.00 -13.86 13.46
CA PHE A 75 20.41 -13.67 14.86
C PHE A 75 20.03 -14.86 15.75
N LEU A 76 18.83 -15.42 15.58
CA LEU A 76 18.31 -16.52 16.40
C LEU A 76 18.71 -17.91 15.88
N GLN A 77 19.42 -18.01 14.76
CA GLN A 77 19.74 -19.27 14.06
C GLN A 77 18.50 -20.15 13.79
N LYS A 78 17.35 -19.53 13.50
CA LYS A 78 16.09 -20.22 13.20
C LYS A 78 15.81 -20.20 11.71
N THR A 79 15.29 -21.30 11.17
CA THR A 79 14.76 -21.35 9.81
C THR A 79 13.56 -20.41 9.70
N LEU A 80 13.65 -19.48 8.76
CA LEU A 80 12.59 -18.52 8.50
C LEU A 80 11.44 -19.21 7.79
N LYS A 81 10.30 -19.30 8.46
CA LYS A 81 9.04 -19.70 7.81
C LYS A 81 8.45 -18.44 7.17
N ASN A 82 8.23 -18.48 5.84
CA ASN A 82 7.62 -17.38 5.11
C ASN A 82 6.32 -16.94 5.81
N SER A 83 6.33 -15.73 6.36
CA SER A 83 5.17 -15.16 7.06
C SER A 83 4.36 -14.32 6.08
N LEU A 84 3.11 -14.71 5.84
CA LEU A 84 2.18 -13.97 5.00
C LEU A 84 1.90 -12.58 5.61
N LEU A 85 1.90 -11.53 4.78
CA LEU A 85 1.41 -10.21 5.18
C LEU A 85 -0.12 -10.23 5.12
N LEU A 86 -0.78 -10.12 6.28
CA LEU A 86 -2.23 -9.99 6.36
C LEU A 86 -2.63 -8.51 6.25
N LEU A 87 -3.45 -8.20 5.26
CA LEU A 87 -4.14 -6.92 5.14
C LEU A 87 -5.61 -7.15 5.54
N ALA A 88 -6.07 -6.45 6.57
CA ALA A 88 -7.45 -6.47 6.99
C ALA A 88 -8.14 -5.21 6.46
N PHE A 89 -9.15 -5.39 5.61
CA PHE A 89 -10.02 -4.32 5.15
C PHE A 89 -11.32 -4.39 5.94
N LEU A 90 -11.62 -3.35 6.72
CA LEU A 90 -12.89 -3.24 7.42
C LEU A 90 -13.85 -2.46 6.51
N VAL A 91 -14.86 -3.14 5.97
CA VAL A 91 -15.98 -2.48 5.31
C VAL A 91 -16.92 -2.00 6.41
N VAL A 92 -17.16 -0.69 6.48
CA VAL A 92 -18.08 -0.05 7.43
C VAL A 92 -19.51 -0.20 6.95
#